data_AF-A0A0Q7XYS5-F1
#
_entry.id   AF-A0A0Q7XYS5-F1
#
_cell.length_a   1.000
_cell.length_b   1.000
_cell.length_c   1.000
_cell.angle_alpha   90.00
_cell.angle_beta   90.00
_cell.angle_gamma   90.00
#
_symmetry.space_group_name_H-M   'P 1'
#
loop_
_entity.id
_entity.type
_entity.pdbx_description
1 polymer ?
#
loop_
_entity_poly.entity_id
_entity_poly.type
_entity_poly.pdbx_seq_one_letter_code
_entity_poly.pdbx_strand_id
1 'polypeptide(L)'
;MGVPMKLVCEKTIGGVTAVRVFTTPINGDQGTYVRSIAGVGNPFWMWATIPSGTVIGADFTDAPICSNTPSVNNAAIADIAANGPNPEDVLIYA
;
A
#
# COMPACT_ATOMS: atom_id res chain seq x y z
N MET A 1 -16.76 7.93 -11.02
CA MET A 1 -15.68 8.81 -10.51
C MET A 1 -14.72 7.92 -9.76
N GLY A 2 -13.41 7.97 -10.03
CA GLY A 2 -12.45 7.12 -9.31
C GLY A 2 -12.37 7.50 -7.83
N VAL A 3 -11.92 6.57 -6.99
CA VAL A 3 -11.74 6.75 -5.54
C VAL A 3 -10.24 6.81 -5.24
N PRO A 4 -9.75 7.72 -4.37
CA PRO A 4 -8.34 7.77 -4.04
C PRO A 4 -7.96 6.50 -3.29
N MET A 5 -6.74 6.02 -3.46
CA MET A 5 -6.30 4.75 -2.87
C MET A 5 -5.43 5.00 -1.64
N LYS A 6 -5.41 4.01 -0.75
CA LYS A 6 -4.65 3.97 0.50
C LYS A 6 -3.49 3.01 0.31
N LEU A 7 -2.29 3.57 0.19
CA LEU A 7 -1.06 2.82 0.16
C LEU A 7 -0.55 2.66 1.59
N VAL A 8 -0.36 1.42 2.03
CA VAL A 8 0.25 1.08 3.32
C VAL A 8 1.60 0.43 3.08
N CYS A 9 2.65 1.02 3.64
CA CYS A 9 4.01 0.49 3.55
C CYS A 9 4.85 0.97 4.74
N GLU A 10 5.98 0.31 4.97
CA GLU A 10 7.00 0.86 5.85
C GLU A 10 7.71 2.03 5.17
N LYS A 11 7.97 3.09 5.93
CA LYS A 11 8.78 4.20 5.44
C LYS A 11 9.69 4.75 6.53
N THR A 12 10.95 4.98 6.17
CA THR A 12 11.89 5.73 7.00
C THR A 12 11.73 7.23 6.74
N ILE A 13 11.35 7.97 7.77
CA ILE A 13 11.25 9.44 7.73
C ILE A 13 12.01 9.97 8.95
N GLY A 14 13.03 10.81 8.72
CA GLY A 14 13.85 11.34 9.82
C GLY A 14 14.59 10.26 10.62
N GLY A 15 15.00 9.16 9.96
CA GLY A 15 15.70 8.04 10.61
C GLY A 15 14.80 7.05 11.35
N VAL A 16 13.48 7.29 11.42
CA VAL A 16 12.52 6.39 12.05
C VAL A 16 11.76 5.62 10.98
N THR A 17 11.87 4.30 11.00
CA THR A 17 11.05 3.39 10.17
C THR A 17 9.77 3.07 10.91
N ALA A 18 8.63 3.26 10.24
CA ALA A 18 7.33 2.86 10.75
C ALA A 18 6.36 2.63 9.61
N VAL A 19 5.27 1.91 9.89
CA VAL A 19 4.13 1.78 8.98
C VAL A 19 3.47 3.14 8.80
N ARG A 20 3.18 3.47 7.54
CA ARG A 20 2.54 4.72 7.14
C ARG A 20 1.45 4.44 6.12
N VAL A 21 0.41 5.25 6.18
CA VAL A 21 -0.69 5.25 5.21
C VAL A 21 -0.59 6.51 4.37
N PHE A 22 -0.48 6.36 3.06
CA PHE A 22 -0.46 7.45 2.09
C PHE A 22 -1.74 7.42 1.26
N THR A 23 -2.29 8.59 0.98
CA THR A 23 -3.42 8.72 0.04
C THR A 23 -2.86 9.07 -1.34
N THR A 24 -3.13 8.25 -2.34
CA THR A 24 -2.70 8.48 -3.72
C THR A 24 -3.83 9.10 -4.56
N PRO A 25 -3.49 9.88 -5.60
CA PRO A 25 -4.49 10.51 -6.48
C PRO A 25 -5.39 9.50 -7.22
N ILE A 26 -6.64 9.92 -7.48
CA ILE A 26 -7.70 9.14 -8.15
C ILE A 26 -7.31 8.69 -9.58
N ASN A 27 -6.65 9.54 -10.37
CA ASN A 27 -6.45 9.34 -11.82
C ASN A 27 -4.97 9.15 -12.22
N GLY A 28 -4.13 8.66 -11.30
CA GLY A 28 -2.73 8.39 -11.62
C GLY A 28 -2.41 6.90 -11.69
N ASP A 29 -1.27 6.59 -12.31
CA ASP A 29 -0.68 5.26 -12.31
C ASP A 29 -0.26 4.89 -10.88
N GLN A 30 -1.09 4.06 -10.23
CA GLN A 30 -0.90 3.66 -8.84
C GLN A 30 0.42 2.91 -8.64
N GLY A 31 0.81 2.10 -9.61
CA GLY A 31 2.09 1.41 -9.62
C GLY A 31 3.30 2.34 -9.63
N THR A 32 3.17 3.52 -10.24
CA THR A 32 4.19 4.58 -10.17
C THR A 32 4.24 5.21 -8.77
N TYR A 33 3.09 5.43 -8.11
CA TYR A 33 3.07 5.94 -6.74
C TYR A 33 3.66 4.95 -5.74
N VAL A 34 3.28 3.66 -5.83
CA VAL A 34 3.89 2.58 -5.02
C VAL A 34 5.40 2.60 -5.17
N ARG A 35 5.91 2.64 -6.41
CA ARG A 35 7.35 2.69 -6.67
C ARG A 35 8.02 3.90 -6.04
N SER A 36 7.39 5.08 -6.10
CA SER A 36 7.97 6.32 -5.55
C SER A 36 7.90 6.39 -4.02
N ILE A 37 6.84 5.85 -3.41
CA ILE A 37 6.54 6.00 -1.99
C ILE A 37 7.07 4.79 -1.22
N ALA A 38 6.62 3.57 -1.53
CA ALA A 38 7.08 2.36 -0.85
C ALA A 38 8.55 2.08 -1.19
N GLY A 39 8.92 2.20 -2.47
CA GLY A 39 10.27 1.94 -2.95
C GLY A 39 10.49 0.48 -3.33
N VAL A 40 11.32 0.25 -4.35
CA VAL A 40 11.58 -1.09 -4.91
C VAL A 40 12.14 -2.02 -3.85
N GLY A 41 11.61 -3.24 -3.78
CA GLY A 41 12.02 -4.26 -2.81
C GLY A 41 11.27 -4.21 -1.48
N ASN A 42 10.47 -3.17 -1.22
CA ASN A 42 9.67 -3.08 0.00
C ASN A 42 8.27 -3.67 -0.22
N PRO A 43 7.71 -4.38 0.78
CA PRO A 43 6.34 -4.86 0.73
C PRO A 43 5.35 -3.68 0.78
N PHE A 44 4.18 -3.87 0.19
CA PHE A 44 3.13 -2.88 0.24
C PHE A 44 1.74 -3.52 0.21
N TRP A 45 0.79 -2.82 0.80
CA TRP A 45 -0.63 -3.05 0.56
C TRP A 45 -1.30 -1.83 -0.04
N MET A 46 -2.36 -2.05 -0.81
CA MET A 46 -3.10 -0.96 -1.44
C MET A 46 -4.57 -1.27 -1.60
N TRP A 47 -5.44 -0.40 -1.06
CA TRP A 47 -6.89 -0.55 -1.14
C TRP A 47 -7.56 0.78 -1.49
N ALA A 48 -8.78 0.73 -2.02
CA ALA A 48 -9.59 1.94 -2.23
C ALA A 48 -10.01 2.59 -0.90
N THR A 49 -10.27 1.77 0.13
CA THR A 49 -10.66 2.21 1.47
C THR A 49 -10.05 1.30 2.51
N ILE A 50 -9.76 1.86 3.69
CA ILE A 50 -9.40 1.11 4.90
C ILE A 50 -10.27 1.61 6.07
N PRO A 51 -10.52 0.80 7.09
CA PRO A 51 -11.19 1.23 8.31
C PRO A 51 -10.59 2.52 8.89
N SER A 52 -11.44 3.36 9.49
CA SER A 52 -10.98 4.56 10.19
C SER A 52 -10.23 4.16 11.45
N GLY A 53 -9.05 4.74 11.66
CA GLY A 53 -8.24 4.52 12.84
C GLY A 53 -6.78 4.84 12.56
N THR A 54 -5.97 4.83 13.61
CA THR A 54 -4.53 5.01 13.48
C THR A 54 -3.89 3.65 13.24
N VAL A 55 -3.47 3.38 12.00
CA VAL A 55 -2.69 2.19 11.66
C VAL A 55 -1.30 2.32 12.29
N ILE A 56 -0.96 1.41 13.20
CA ILE A 56 0.33 1.36 13.89
C ILE A 56 1.21 0.19 13.42
N GLY A 57 0.64 -0.75 12.68
CA GLY A 57 1.35 -1.90 12.13
C GLY A 57 0.58 -2.54 10.98
N ALA A 58 1.23 -3.43 10.25
CA ALA A 58 0.60 -4.27 9.25
C ALA A 58 1.38 -5.59 9.12
N ASP A 59 0.67 -6.69 8.89
CA ASP A 59 1.30 -7.94 8.46
C ASP A 59 1.65 -7.84 6.97
N PHE A 60 2.93 -7.99 6.65
CA PHE A 60 3.45 -7.95 5.29
C PHE A 60 3.94 -9.30 4.78
N THR A 61 3.70 -10.40 5.50
CA THR A 61 4.23 -11.73 5.18
C THR A 61 3.86 -12.16 3.75
N ASP A 62 2.61 -11.92 3.34
CA ASP A 62 2.09 -12.25 2.00
C ASP A 62 1.84 -11.00 1.14
N ALA A 63 2.40 -9.85 1.53
CA ALA A 63 2.25 -8.62 0.77
C ALA A 63 3.06 -8.66 -0.52
N PRO A 64 2.54 -8.11 -1.63
CA PRO A 64 3.34 -7.92 -2.84
C PRO A 64 4.57 -7.06 -2.59
N ILE A 65 5.68 -7.45 -3.22
CA ILE A 65 6.92 -6.68 -3.19
C ILE A 65 6.89 -5.65 -4.32
N CYS A 66 7.17 -4.39 -3.99
CA CYS A 66 7.24 -3.32 -4.97
C CYS A 66 8.32 -3.61 -6.04
N SER A 67 7.89 -3.69 -7.30
CA SER A 67 8.75 -3.79 -8.48
C SER A 67 9.23 -2.42 -8.97
N ASN A 68 10.32 -2.42 -9.74
CA ASN A 68 10.79 -1.23 -10.47
C ASN A 68 9.88 -0.86 -11.65
N THR A 69 8.98 -1.76 -12.04
CA THR A 69 8.11 -1.64 -13.20
C THR A 69 6.68 -1.32 -12.76
N PRO A 70 6.13 -0.14 -13.10
CA PRO A 70 4.80 0.27 -12.66
C PRO A 70 3.67 -0.69 -13.07
N SER A 71 3.75 -1.31 -14.25
CA SER A 71 2.72 -2.28 -14.68
C SER A 71 2.67 -3.53 -13.81
N VAL A 72 3.80 -4.00 -13.28
CA VAL A 72 3.86 -5.12 -12.33
C VAL A 72 3.20 -4.74 -11.00
N ASN A 73 3.47 -3.52 -10.52
CA ASN A 73 2.82 -3.00 -9.32
C ASN A 73 1.30 -2.85 -9.53
N ASN A 74 0.86 -2.38 -10.70
CA ASN A 74 -0.57 -2.29 -11.02
C ASN A 74 -1.24 -3.66 -11.08
N ALA A 75 -0.56 -4.68 -11.60
CA ALA A 75 -1.08 -6.05 -11.59
C ALA A 75 -1.24 -6.56 -10.16
N ALA A 76 -0.26 -6.33 -9.28
CA ALA A 76 -0.35 -6.67 -7.86
C ALA A 76 -1.48 -5.90 -7.14
N ILE A 77 -1.68 -4.62 -7.45
CA ILE A 77 -2.79 -3.83 -6.91
C ILE A 77 -4.14 -4.41 -7.35
N ALA A 78 -4.27 -4.79 -8.63
CA ALA A 78 -5.48 -5.43 -9.14
C ALA A 78 -5.73 -6.79 -8.48
N ASP A 79 -4.67 -7.57 -8.21
CA ASP A 79 -4.76 -8.85 -7.52
C ASP A 79 -5.16 -8.67 -6.04
N ILE A 80 -4.60 -7.68 -5.33
CA ILE A 80 -5.05 -7.33 -3.96
C ILE A 80 -6.55 -7.00 -3.97
N ALA A 81 -7.03 -6.23 -4.94
CA ALA A 81 -8.43 -5.84 -5.02
C ALA A 81 -9.37 -7.02 -5.36
N ALA A 82 -8.89 -8.03 -6.07
CA ALA A 82 -9.68 -9.18 -6.49
C ALA A 82 -9.63 -10.35 -5.49
N ASN A 83 -8.45 -10.62 -4.93
CA ASN A 83 -8.13 -11.84 -4.20
C ASN A 83 -7.37 -11.59 -2.89
N GLY A 84 -6.99 -10.34 -2.60
CA GLY A 84 -6.22 -10.00 -1.41
C GLY A 84 -7.03 -10.04 -0.11
N PRO A 85 -6.34 -9.93 1.03
CA PRO A 85 -6.99 -9.86 2.34
C PRO A 85 -7.81 -8.56 2.47
N ASN A 86 -8.79 -8.57 3.37
CA ASN A 86 -9.42 -7.32 3.78
C ASN A 86 -8.43 -6.51 4.62
N PRO A 87 -8.51 -5.17 4.63
CA PRO A 87 -7.62 -4.35 5.43
C PRO A 87 -7.62 -4.72 6.92
N GLU A 88 -8.76 -5.13 7.48
CA GLU A 88 -8.88 -5.54 8.89
C GLU A 88 -8.16 -6.86 9.24
N ASP A 89 -7.88 -7.70 8.24
CA ASP A 89 -7.17 -8.97 8.46
C ASP A 89 -5.66 -8.76 8.63
N VAL A 90 -5.12 -7.66 8.10
CA VAL A 90 -3.67 -7.42 8.03
C VAL A 90 -3.23 -6.10 8.69
N LEU A 91 -4.12 -5.14 8.93
CA LEU A 91 -3.78 -3.86 9.55
C LEU A 91 -4.00 -3.88 11.06
N ILE A 92 -3.02 -3.34 11.80
CA ILE A 92 -3.06 -3.22 13.26
C ILE A 92 -3.34 -1.77 13.62
N TYR A 93 -4.35 -1.53 14.45
CA TYR A 93 -4.79 -0.21 14.89
C TYR A 93 -4.50 0.03 16.38
N ALA A 94 -4.31 1.29 16.77
CA ALA A 94 -4.16 1.71 18.17
C ALA A 94 -5.48 1.78 18.93
#